data_AF-D1AJP2-F1
#
_entry.id   AF-D1AJP2-F1
#
_cell.length_a   1.000
_cell.length_b   1.000
_cell.length_c   1.000
_cell.angle_alpha   90.00
_cell.angle_beta   90.00
_cell.angle_gamma   90.00
#
_symmetry.space_group_name_H-M   'P 1'
#
loop_
_entity.id
_entity.type
_entity.pdbx_description
1 polymer ?
#
loop_
_entity_poly.entity_id
_entity_poly.type
_entity_poly.pdbx_seq_one_letter_code
_entity_poly.pdbx_strand_id
1 'polypeptide(L)'
;MSKDIKETIHKDIKKEIKEENIKAEKIIEDQTEESETVRDKSATKVLTYGADGDFIVVELVATFRNLYNYLNKPRHKYRYHNQGSITERISIFYELEESHDFELLYNQTLKITLDNKEADKTIDNFVTFLNRQGIIFKKALEELLEENSVGLESQMRNLYV
;
A
#
# COMPACT_ATOMS: atom_id res chain seq x y z
N MET A 1 9.44 -69.78 3.24
CA MET A 1 8.67 -68.57 3.63
C MET A 1 9.60 -67.42 4.05
N SER A 2 10.44 -66.90 3.15
CA SER A 2 11.40 -65.83 3.54
C SER A 2 11.78 -64.87 2.40
N LYS A 3 11.57 -65.24 1.13
CA LYS A 3 11.81 -64.34 -0.02
C LYS A 3 10.68 -63.32 -0.21
N ASP A 4 9.42 -63.74 -0.15
CA ASP A 4 8.27 -62.85 -0.46
C ASP A 4 8.10 -61.71 0.57
N ILE A 5 8.39 -62.00 1.85
CA ILE A 5 8.35 -60.99 2.92
C ILE A 5 9.46 -59.95 2.73
N LYS A 6 10.66 -60.37 2.31
CA LYS A 6 11.77 -59.43 2.05
C LYS A 6 11.53 -58.54 0.84
N GLU A 7 10.91 -59.06 -0.23
CA GLU A 7 10.56 -58.26 -1.40
C GLU A 7 9.47 -57.23 -1.11
N THR A 8 8.49 -57.58 -0.27
CA THR A 8 7.40 -56.68 0.10
C THR A 8 7.92 -55.53 0.96
N ILE A 9 8.72 -55.84 2.00
CA ILE A 9 9.37 -54.83 2.86
C ILE A 9 10.28 -53.90 2.05
N HIS A 10 11.04 -54.41 1.08
CA HIS A 10 11.95 -53.60 0.27
C HIS A 10 11.21 -52.68 -0.72
N LYS A 11 9.99 -53.06 -1.14
CA LYS A 11 9.14 -52.27 -2.02
C LYS A 11 8.42 -51.16 -1.25
N ASP A 12 8.02 -51.42 -0.01
CA ASP A 12 7.36 -50.46 0.87
C ASP A 12 8.34 -49.38 1.35
N ILE A 13 9.56 -49.76 1.73
CA ILE A 13 10.63 -48.80 2.10
C ILE A 13 10.98 -47.88 0.92
N LYS A 14 11.06 -48.42 -0.31
CA LYS A 14 11.31 -47.60 -1.51
C LYS A 14 10.16 -46.64 -1.82
N LYS A 15 8.94 -46.95 -1.41
CA LYS A 15 7.76 -46.11 -1.59
C LYS A 15 7.73 -44.99 -0.55
N GLU A 16 8.01 -45.29 0.72
CA GLU A 16 8.14 -44.29 1.79
C GLU A 16 9.26 -43.28 1.52
N ILE A 17 10.45 -43.74 1.09
CA ILE A 17 11.57 -42.85 0.74
C ILE A 17 11.19 -41.93 -0.44
N LYS A 18 10.39 -42.41 -1.39
CA LYS A 18 9.95 -41.61 -2.53
C LYS A 18 8.89 -40.58 -2.13
N GLU A 19 7.99 -40.93 -1.22
CA GLU A 19 6.97 -40.01 -0.68
C GLU A 19 7.58 -38.96 0.28
N GLU A 20 8.61 -39.30 1.04
CA GLU A 20 9.39 -38.35 1.84
C GLU A 20 10.20 -37.40 0.97
N ASN A 21 10.84 -37.88 -0.10
CA ASN A 21 11.56 -37.01 -1.04
C ASN A 21 10.62 -36.06 -1.80
N ILE A 22 9.42 -36.52 -2.21
CA ILE A 22 8.40 -35.65 -2.83
C ILE A 22 7.87 -34.61 -1.83
N LYS A 23 7.72 -34.97 -0.54
CA LYS A 23 7.36 -34.01 0.51
C LYS A 23 8.49 -33.02 0.79
N ALA A 24 9.74 -33.47 0.80
CA ALA A 24 10.90 -32.61 0.97
C ALA A 24 11.07 -31.65 -0.21
N GLU A 25 10.90 -32.11 -1.45
CA GLU A 25 10.88 -31.27 -2.66
C GLU A 25 9.73 -30.26 -2.63
N LYS A 26 8.52 -30.65 -2.18
CA LYS A 26 7.41 -29.72 -1.96
C LYS A 26 7.68 -28.67 -0.88
N ILE A 27 8.36 -29.04 0.21
CA ILE A 27 8.74 -28.10 1.28
C ILE A 27 9.82 -27.14 0.79
N ILE A 28 10.72 -27.59 -0.10
CA ILE A 28 11.75 -26.73 -0.70
C ILE A 28 11.11 -25.78 -1.74
N GLU A 29 10.14 -26.23 -2.55
CA GLU A 29 9.37 -25.37 -3.46
C GLU A 29 8.58 -24.28 -2.71
N ASP A 30 7.93 -24.61 -1.59
CA ASP A 30 7.17 -23.66 -0.74
C ASP A 30 8.07 -22.67 0.03
N GLN A 31 9.37 -22.98 0.19
CA GLN A 31 10.36 -22.09 0.81
C GLN A 31 11.16 -21.27 -0.20
N THR A 32 10.94 -21.50 -1.49
CA THR A 32 11.27 -20.58 -2.57
C THR A 32 10.05 -19.76 -2.96
N GLU A 33 9.32 -19.21 -2.00
CA GLU A 33 8.87 -17.83 -2.21
C GLU A 33 10.16 -17.04 -2.40
N GLU A 34 10.44 -16.65 -3.65
CA GLU A 34 11.43 -15.62 -3.94
C GLU A 34 11.20 -14.54 -2.90
N SER A 35 12.13 -14.41 -1.93
CA SER A 35 12.07 -13.26 -1.05
C SER A 35 12.14 -12.09 -2.01
N GLU A 36 11.03 -11.39 -2.22
CA GLU A 36 11.05 -10.14 -2.96
C GLU A 36 12.21 -9.38 -2.36
N THR A 37 13.27 -9.22 -3.15
CA THR A 37 14.43 -8.45 -2.72
C THR A 37 13.84 -7.16 -2.19
N VAL A 38 13.99 -6.92 -0.88
CA VAL A 38 13.47 -5.72 -0.23
C VAL A 38 14.11 -4.60 -1.02
N ARG A 39 13.35 -4.00 -1.95
CA ARG A 39 13.87 -2.92 -2.78
C ARG A 39 14.32 -1.88 -1.79
N ASP A 40 15.61 -1.52 -1.82
CA ASP A 40 16.13 -0.42 -1.03
C ASP A 40 15.30 0.82 -1.41
N LYS A 41 14.31 1.14 -0.58
CA LYS A 41 13.49 2.33 -0.79
C LYS A 41 14.38 3.52 -0.46
N SER A 42 14.53 4.42 -1.43
CA SER A 42 15.28 5.65 -1.24
C SER A 42 14.71 6.43 -0.06
N ALA A 43 15.57 7.02 0.78
CA ALA A 43 15.13 7.82 1.92
C ALA A 43 14.37 9.09 1.52
N THR A 44 14.49 9.51 0.26
CA THR A 44 13.80 10.66 -0.34
C THR A 44 13.60 10.39 -1.82
N LYS A 45 12.48 10.85 -2.37
CA LYS A 45 12.18 10.83 -3.80
C LYS A 45 11.31 12.03 -4.14
N VAL A 46 11.92 13.07 -4.68
CA VAL A 46 11.22 14.32 -5.03
C VAL A 46 10.90 14.36 -6.52
N LEU A 47 9.63 14.53 -6.87
CA LEU A 47 9.18 14.71 -8.25
C LEU A 47 8.43 16.04 -8.43
N THR A 48 8.46 16.56 -9.65
CA THR A 48 7.72 17.77 -10.05
C THR A 48 6.60 17.39 -11.00
N TYR A 49 5.40 17.90 -10.75
CA TYR A 49 4.23 17.67 -11.57
C TYR A 49 3.59 18.98 -12.00
N GLY A 50 3.09 19.05 -13.23
CA GLY A 50 2.44 20.24 -13.76
C GLY A 50 2.87 20.54 -15.19
N ALA A 51 2.36 21.65 -15.73
CA ALA A 51 2.62 22.14 -17.07
C ALA A 51 2.32 23.64 -17.15
N ASP A 52 2.77 24.29 -18.23
CA ASP A 52 2.39 25.66 -18.60
C ASP A 52 2.64 26.73 -17.51
N GLY A 53 3.67 26.54 -16.68
CA GLY A 53 4.04 27.48 -15.63
C GLY A 53 3.39 27.21 -14.27
N ASP A 54 2.50 26.23 -14.19
CA ASP A 54 1.86 25.78 -12.96
C ASP A 54 2.42 24.41 -12.56
N PHE A 55 3.08 24.34 -11.40
CA PHE A 55 3.76 23.12 -10.94
C PHE A 55 3.64 22.92 -9.42
N ILE A 56 3.65 21.66 -9.00
CA ILE A 56 3.91 21.26 -7.61
C ILE A 56 5.15 20.38 -7.55
N VAL A 57 5.92 20.53 -6.48
CA VAL A 57 7.05 19.65 -6.16
C VAL A 57 6.62 18.80 -4.96
N VAL A 58 6.74 17.47 -5.05
CA VAL A 58 6.20 16.53 -4.07
C VAL A 58 7.30 15.56 -3.61
N GLU A 59 7.41 15.37 -2.29
CA GLU A 59 8.19 14.28 -1.69
C GLU A 59 7.35 12.99 -1.68
N LEU A 60 7.77 11.99 -2.44
CA LEU A 60 7.07 10.72 -2.58
C LEU A 60 7.33 9.76 -1.42
N VAL A 61 8.35 9.99 -0.60
CA VAL A 61 8.56 9.20 0.63
C VAL A 61 7.77 9.86 1.76
N ALA A 62 6.62 9.29 2.10
CA ALA A 62 5.75 9.93 3.06
C ALA A 62 6.33 9.89 4.48
N THR A 63 6.37 11.03 5.15
CA THR A 63 6.66 11.06 6.59
C THR A 63 5.68 10.15 7.35
N PHE A 64 6.18 9.54 8.44
CA PHE A 64 5.38 8.65 9.30
C PHE A 64 4.05 9.29 9.71
N ARG A 65 4.06 10.56 10.11
CA ARG A 65 2.85 11.30 10.53
C ARG A 65 1.81 11.36 9.41
N ASN A 66 2.23 11.72 8.20
CA ASN A 66 1.31 11.90 7.08
C ASN A 66 0.72 10.55 6.65
N LEU A 67 1.55 9.50 6.59
CA LEU A 67 1.10 8.15 6.23
C LEU A 67 0.17 7.57 7.30
N TYR A 68 0.51 7.74 8.58
CA TYR A 68 -0.33 7.30 9.70
C TYR A 68 -1.70 7.99 9.68
N ASN A 69 -1.74 9.31 9.46
CA ASN A 69 -3.00 10.05 9.36
C ASN A 69 -3.84 9.58 8.16
N TYR A 70 -3.22 9.37 6.99
CA TYR A 70 -3.89 8.85 5.80
C TYR A 70 -4.53 7.47 6.04
N LEU A 71 -3.80 6.57 6.69
CA LEU A 71 -4.26 5.21 6.99
C LEU A 71 -5.42 5.20 8.00
N ASN A 72 -5.32 6.01 9.05
CA ASN A 72 -6.23 5.96 10.19
C ASN A 72 -7.44 6.90 10.06
N LYS A 73 -7.50 7.75 9.02
CA LYS A 73 -8.65 8.62 8.81
C LYS A 73 -9.90 7.76 8.53
N PRO A 74 -10.96 7.84 9.37
CA PRO A 74 -12.14 6.98 9.22
C PRO A 74 -12.79 7.15 7.85
N ARG A 75 -13.06 6.07 7.12
CA ARG A 75 -13.77 6.17 5.83
C ARG A 75 -15.26 5.85 5.94
N HIS A 76 -15.66 5.22 7.04
CA HIS A 76 -17.01 4.71 7.24
C HIS A 76 -17.42 4.86 8.70
N LYS A 77 -18.72 5.06 8.94
CA LYS A 77 -19.35 4.95 10.26
C LYS A 77 -20.25 3.72 10.26
N TYR A 78 -20.31 3.05 11.40
CA TYR A 78 -21.19 1.91 11.62
C TYR A 78 -22.34 2.35 12.54
N ARG A 79 -23.58 2.18 12.08
CA ARG A 79 -24.78 2.40 12.89
C ARG A 79 -25.38 1.05 13.29
N TYR A 80 -25.64 0.91 14.59
CA TYR A 80 -26.33 -0.26 15.14
C TYR A 80 -27.80 0.10 15.39
N HIS A 81 -28.71 -0.68 14.84
CA HIS A 81 -30.13 -0.61 15.18
C HIS A 81 -30.45 -1.59 16.33
N ASN A 82 -31.45 -1.25 17.16
CA ASN A 82 -31.83 -2.04 18.33
C ASN A 82 -32.02 -3.53 17.96
N GLN A 83 -31.54 -4.42 18.84
CA GLN A 83 -31.56 -5.88 18.73
C GLN A 83 -30.43 -6.54 17.93
N GLY A 84 -29.19 -6.07 18.08
CA GLY A 84 -27.99 -6.91 17.98
C GLY A 84 -27.57 -7.38 16.58
N SER A 85 -28.34 -7.10 15.54
CA SER A 85 -27.98 -7.47 14.17
C SER A 85 -28.61 -6.51 13.16
N ILE A 86 -27.97 -5.37 12.93
CA ILE A 86 -27.81 -4.70 11.62
C ILE A 86 -26.69 -3.66 11.83
N THR A 87 -25.63 -3.81 11.06
CA THR A 87 -24.52 -2.87 10.93
C THR A 87 -24.73 -2.11 9.62
N GLU A 88 -25.29 -0.90 9.67
CA GLU A 88 -25.32 -0.02 8.50
C GLU A 88 -23.93 0.62 8.35
N ARG A 89 -23.24 0.32 7.24
CA ARG A 89 -21.95 0.95 6.90
C ARG A 89 -22.22 2.18 6.06
N ILE A 90 -22.03 3.36 6.64
CA ILE A 90 -22.25 4.65 5.98
C ILE A 90 -20.90 5.25 5.62
N SER A 91 -20.68 5.56 4.35
CA SER A 91 -19.46 6.28 3.91
C SER A 91 -19.42 7.68 4.49
N ILE A 92 -18.23 8.10 4.93
CA ILE A 92 -17.99 9.48 5.36
C ILE A 92 -17.54 10.28 4.14
N PHE A 93 -18.30 11.31 3.79
CA PHE A 93 -17.92 12.28 2.79
C PHE A 93 -17.29 13.48 3.52
N TYR A 94 -15.98 13.63 3.37
CA TYR A 94 -15.23 14.75 3.91
C TYR A 94 -15.32 15.95 2.98
N GLU A 95 -15.22 17.15 3.54
CA GLU A 95 -14.85 18.34 2.78
C GLU A 95 -13.48 18.12 2.12
N LEU A 96 -13.20 18.80 1.01
CA LEU A 96 -11.99 18.58 0.21
C LEU A 96 -10.71 18.61 1.06
N GLU A 97 -10.56 19.67 1.85
CA GLU A 97 -9.40 19.92 2.71
C GLU A 97 -9.24 18.90 3.81
N GLU A 98 -10.34 18.24 4.20
CA GLU A 98 -10.36 17.16 5.17
C GLU A 98 -10.33 15.79 4.50
N SER A 99 -10.25 15.69 3.18
CA SER A 99 -10.14 14.39 2.53
C SER A 99 -8.74 13.82 2.74
N HIS A 100 -8.66 12.51 2.97
CA HIS A 100 -7.41 11.81 3.25
C HIS A 100 -6.39 11.94 2.11
N ASP A 101 -6.87 11.82 0.87
CA ASP A 101 -6.06 11.96 -0.34
C ASP A 101 -5.48 13.37 -0.49
N PHE A 102 -6.32 14.38 -0.28
CA PHE A 102 -5.92 15.78 -0.36
C PHE A 102 -4.92 16.13 0.73
N GLU A 103 -5.20 15.79 1.99
CA GLU A 103 -4.30 16.04 3.10
C GLU A 103 -2.94 15.37 2.88
N LEU A 104 -2.93 14.12 2.41
CA LEU A 104 -1.69 13.41 2.17
C LEU A 104 -0.84 14.14 1.12
N LEU A 105 -1.40 14.41 -0.06
CA LEU A 105 -0.65 15.03 -1.16
C LEU A 105 -0.25 16.48 -0.83
N TYR A 106 -1.14 17.27 -0.23
CA TYR A 106 -0.84 18.63 0.21
C TYR A 106 0.29 18.65 1.25
N ASN A 107 0.25 17.74 2.23
CA ASN A 107 1.30 17.68 3.25
C ASN A 107 2.65 17.23 2.68
N GLN A 108 2.68 16.41 1.63
CA GLN A 108 3.91 16.03 0.91
C GLN A 108 4.39 17.05 -0.12
N THR A 109 3.55 18.03 -0.48
CA THR A 109 3.95 19.10 -1.40
C THR A 109 4.98 19.99 -0.72
N LEU A 110 6.14 20.15 -1.34
CA LEU A 110 7.25 20.97 -0.86
C LEU A 110 7.15 22.41 -1.38
N LYS A 111 6.74 22.57 -2.64
CA LYS A 111 6.69 23.86 -3.34
C LYS A 111 5.52 23.91 -4.31
N ILE A 112 4.93 25.09 -4.46
CA ILE A 112 3.89 25.41 -5.44
C ILE A 112 4.43 26.52 -6.35
N THR A 113 4.23 26.37 -7.65
CA THR A 113 4.50 27.38 -8.66
C THR A 113 3.20 27.67 -9.38
N LEU A 114 2.82 28.95 -9.48
CA LEU A 114 1.68 29.43 -10.23
C LEU A 114 2.15 30.54 -11.18
N ASP A 115 1.73 30.50 -12.43
CA ASP A 115 2.05 31.52 -13.43
C ASP A 115 3.58 31.78 -13.55
N ASN A 116 4.37 30.70 -13.54
CA ASN A 116 5.84 30.70 -13.55
C ASN A 116 6.51 31.37 -12.33
N LYS A 117 5.76 31.60 -11.25
CA LYS A 117 6.27 32.19 -10.01
C LYS A 117 6.03 31.26 -8.84
N GLU A 118 7.02 31.18 -7.95
CA GLU A 118 6.85 30.46 -6.70
C GLU A 118 5.75 31.14 -5.87
N ALA A 119 4.81 30.32 -5.40
CA ALA A 119 3.70 30.72 -4.57
C ALA A 119 3.87 30.11 -3.17
N ASP A 120 3.34 30.79 -2.16
CA ASP A 120 3.35 30.27 -0.80
C ASP A 120 2.61 28.93 -0.72
N LYS A 121 3.12 28.01 0.08
CA LYS A 121 2.46 26.72 0.33
C LYS A 121 1.23 26.93 1.24
N THR A 122 0.13 27.32 0.63
CA THR A 122 -1.19 27.46 1.26
C THR A 122 -2.20 26.52 0.60
N ILE A 123 -3.28 26.21 1.30
CA ILE A 123 -4.39 25.41 0.77
C ILE A 123 -4.98 26.11 -0.46
N ASP A 124 -5.23 27.42 -0.39
CA ASP A 124 -5.81 28.19 -1.50
C ASP A 124 -4.96 28.12 -2.77
N ASN A 125 -3.63 28.25 -2.65
CA ASN A 125 -2.73 28.14 -3.80
C ASN A 125 -2.68 26.71 -4.35
N PHE A 126 -2.74 25.70 -3.48
CA PHE A 126 -2.80 24.31 -3.90
C PHE A 126 -4.11 23.99 -4.63
N VAL A 127 -5.25 24.44 -4.11
CA VAL A 127 -6.56 24.33 -4.77
C VAL A 127 -6.56 25.09 -6.09
N THR A 128 -5.94 26.27 -6.15
CA THR A 128 -5.78 27.03 -7.40
C THR A 128 -5.00 26.23 -8.44
N PHE A 129 -3.89 25.58 -8.04
CA PHE A 129 -3.15 24.66 -8.91
C PHE A 129 -4.04 23.50 -9.39
N LEU A 130 -4.77 22.84 -8.49
CA LEU A 130 -5.64 21.70 -8.82
C LEU A 130 -6.80 22.09 -9.75
N ASN A 131 -7.35 23.29 -9.62
CA ASN A 131 -8.39 23.79 -10.53
C ASN A 131 -7.87 23.96 -11.96
N ARG A 132 -6.57 24.22 -12.14
CA ARG A 132 -5.92 24.36 -13.45
C ARG A 132 -5.36 23.02 -13.97
N GLN A 133 -4.86 22.18 -13.07
CA GLN A 133 -4.11 20.96 -13.37
C GLN A 133 -4.75 19.71 -12.72
N GLY A 134 -6.08 19.60 -12.71
CA GLY A 134 -6.79 18.58 -11.91
C GLY A 134 -6.40 17.12 -12.17
N ILE A 135 -5.99 16.79 -13.41
CA ILE A 135 -5.51 15.44 -13.78
C ILE A 135 -4.23 15.09 -13.02
N ILE A 136 -3.40 16.08 -12.71
CA ILE A 136 -2.13 15.90 -11.99
C ILE A 136 -2.36 15.39 -10.57
N PHE A 137 -3.47 15.75 -9.93
CA PHE A 137 -3.80 15.28 -8.58
C PHE A 137 -3.72 13.76 -8.48
N LYS A 138 -4.46 13.09 -9.35
CA LYS A 138 -4.58 11.63 -9.34
C LYS A 138 -3.23 10.97 -9.61
N LYS A 139 -2.49 11.47 -10.60
CA LYS A 139 -1.17 10.94 -10.96
C LYS A 139 -0.17 11.06 -9.80
N ALA A 140 -0.06 12.24 -9.20
CA ALA A 140 0.88 12.46 -8.10
C ALA A 140 0.51 11.64 -6.87
N LEU A 141 -0.78 11.50 -6.57
CA LEU A 141 -1.27 10.66 -5.48
C LEU A 141 -0.99 9.17 -5.73
N GLU A 142 -1.24 8.65 -6.93
CA GLU A 142 -0.98 7.24 -7.26
C GLU A 142 0.50 6.90 -7.10
N GLU A 143 1.40 7.72 -7.63
CA GLU A 143 2.86 7.53 -7.49
C GLU A 143 3.31 7.65 -6.02
N LEU A 144 2.70 8.56 -5.25
CA LEU A 144 2.94 8.70 -3.81
C LEU A 144 2.50 7.44 -3.05
N LEU A 145 1.33 6.88 -3.36
CA LEU A 145 0.84 5.67 -2.70
C LEU A 145 1.67 4.43 -3.09
N GLU A 146 2.07 4.32 -4.35
CA GLU A 146 2.92 3.23 -4.83
C GLU A 146 4.28 3.22 -4.11
N GLU A 147 4.91 4.38 -3.95
CA GLU A 147 6.17 4.52 -3.22
C GLU A 147 6.03 4.09 -1.75
N ASN A 148 4.85 4.27 -1.15
CA ASN A 148 4.58 3.96 0.26
C ASN A 148 3.86 2.61 0.49
N SER A 149 3.61 1.83 -0.55
CA SER A 149 2.93 0.51 -0.56
C SER A 149 3.35 -0.44 0.57
N VAL A 150 4.65 -0.74 0.71
CA VAL A 150 5.18 -1.62 1.78
C VAL A 150 4.84 -1.11 3.19
N GLY A 151 4.85 0.21 3.41
CA GLY A 151 4.43 0.81 4.68
C GLY A 151 2.92 0.62 4.93
N LEU A 152 2.10 0.75 3.88
CA LEU A 152 0.66 0.51 3.91
C LEU A 152 0.34 -0.97 4.23
N GLU A 153 1.05 -1.92 3.61
CA GLU A 153 0.84 -3.35 3.80
C GLU A 153 1.16 -3.84 5.22
N SER A 154 2.26 -3.36 5.81
CA SER A 154 2.67 -3.76 7.16
C SER A 154 1.65 -3.37 8.25
N GLN A 155 0.97 -2.22 8.09
CA GLN A 155 -0.06 -1.78 9.03
C GLN A 155 -1.44 -2.37 8.72
N MET A 156 -1.74 -2.62 7.44
CA MET A 156 -2.93 -3.38 7.05
C MET A 156 -2.93 -4.78 7.69
N ARG A 157 -1.78 -5.47 7.78
CA ARG A 157 -1.70 -6.77 8.46
C ARG A 157 -2.03 -6.69 9.96
N ASN A 158 -1.66 -5.60 10.64
CA ASN A 158 -1.91 -5.44 12.09
C ASN A 158 -3.34 -5.00 12.44
N LEU A 159 -4.17 -4.62 11.47
CA LEU A 159 -5.59 -4.29 11.67
C LEU A 159 -6.51 -5.53 11.59
N TYR A 160 -5.98 -6.68 11.18
CA TYR A 160 -6.73 -7.94 11.00
C TYR A 160 -6.24 -9.09 11.91
N VAL A 161 -5.48 -8.79 12.96
CA VAL A 161 -5.10 -9.76 14.02
C VAL A 161 -5.89 -9.48 15.30
#